data_AF-A0A7X7QYH0-F1
#
_entry.id   AF-A0A7X7QYH0-F1
#
_cell.length_a   1.000
_cell.length_b   1.000
_cell.length_c   1.000
_cell.angle_alpha   90.00
_cell.angle_beta   90.00
_cell.angle_gamma   90.00
#
_symmetry.space_group_name_H-M   'P 1'
#
loop_
_entity.id
_entity.type
_entity.pdbx_description
1 polymer ?
#
loop_
_entity_poly.entity_id
_entity_poly.type
_entity_poly.pdbx_seq_one_letter_code
_entity_poly.pdbx_strand_id
1 'polypeptide(L)'
;ALRAATAHGVRALIAGGIDDADLKQFLGYELGVAITGHENTGVTLVVTEGFGAIRMADKTFSLLQSCAGRRASVNGATQIRAGVMRPEVIVASEDARTAHAAETAPALNAGALVRIIREPWFGAIGAVAALPVELVALPTESHARVLSVALDDGRAVTVPRANVEVIETR
;
A
#
# COMPACT_ATOMS: atom_id res chain seq x y z
N ALA A 1 16.80 -18.13 3.76
CA ALA A 1 15.42 -18.47 4.19
C ALA A 1 14.61 -19.17 3.08
N LEU A 2 14.48 -18.58 1.88
CA LEU A 2 13.67 -19.14 0.79
C LEU A 2 14.02 -20.58 0.40
N ARG A 3 15.30 -20.91 0.19
CA ARG A 3 15.74 -22.29 -0.10
C ARG A 3 15.37 -23.29 1.00
N ALA A 4 15.49 -22.89 2.27
CA ALA A 4 15.12 -23.73 3.40
C ALA A 4 13.60 -23.93 3.46
N ALA A 5 12.81 -22.87 3.21
CA ALA A 5 11.37 -22.96 3.12
C ALA A 5 10.92 -23.94 2.03
N THR A 6 11.50 -23.85 0.83
CA THR A 6 11.27 -24.83 -0.24
C THR A 6 11.65 -26.26 0.19
N ALA A 7 12.82 -26.45 0.81
CA ALA A 7 13.29 -27.77 1.26
C ALA A 7 12.39 -28.40 2.33
N HIS A 8 11.75 -27.59 3.18
CA HIS A 8 10.82 -28.04 4.20
C HIS A 8 9.34 -28.06 3.74
N GLY A 9 9.07 -27.80 2.46
CA GLY A 9 7.71 -27.82 1.92
C GLY A 9 6.81 -26.69 2.42
N VAL A 10 7.39 -25.58 2.89
CA VAL A 10 6.65 -24.36 3.26
C VAL A 10 5.99 -23.80 2.01
N ARG A 11 4.68 -23.55 2.07
CA ARG A 11 3.90 -23.10 0.90
C ARG A 11 4.08 -21.61 0.60
N ALA A 12 4.19 -20.79 1.64
CA ALA A 12 4.38 -19.36 1.49
C ALA A 12 5.19 -18.75 2.64
N LEU A 13 5.90 -17.66 2.34
CA LEU A 13 6.56 -16.78 3.31
C LEU A 13 6.03 -15.36 3.14
N ILE A 14 5.76 -14.71 4.26
CA ILE A 14 5.40 -13.29 4.30
C ILE A 14 6.47 -12.57 5.09
N ALA A 15 7.10 -11.56 4.50
CA ALA A 15 8.21 -10.83 5.09
C ALA A 15 8.02 -9.31 4.94
N GLY A 16 8.71 -8.54 5.78
CA GLY A 16 8.67 -7.09 5.70
C GLY A 16 9.37 -6.57 4.45
N GLY A 17 10.64 -6.97 4.29
CA GLY A 17 11.44 -6.70 3.11
C GLY A 17 12.24 -7.90 2.65
N ILE A 18 12.81 -7.79 1.45
CA ILE A 18 13.79 -8.73 0.89
C ILE A 18 14.91 -7.97 0.18
N ASP A 19 16.15 -8.44 0.28
CA ASP A 19 17.24 -7.90 -0.52
C ASP A 19 17.09 -8.34 -1.99
N ASP A 20 17.30 -7.41 -2.93
CA ASP A 20 17.20 -7.71 -4.36
C ASP A 20 18.23 -8.76 -4.80
N ALA A 21 19.44 -8.74 -4.22
CA ALA A 21 20.47 -9.73 -4.51
C ALA A 21 20.08 -11.13 -4.02
N ASP A 22 19.43 -11.23 -2.85
CA ASP A 22 18.90 -12.50 -2.33
C ASP A 22 17.79 -13.05 -3.22
N LEU A 23 16.89 -12.18 -3.68
CA LEU A 23 15.80 -12.57 -4.60
C LEU A 23 16.38 -13.05 -5.94
N LYS A 24 17.31 -12.29 -6.52
CA LYS A 24 18.02 -12.64 -7.76
C LYS A 24 18.76 -13.98 -7.62
N GLN A 25 19.48 -14.19 -6.52
CA GLN A 25 20.19 -15.44 -6.27
C GLN A 25 19.23 -16.62 -6.10
N PHE A 26 18.06 -16.40 -5.51
CA PHE A 26 17.04 -17.42 -5.34
C PHE A 26 16.40 -17.81 -6.68
N LEU A 27 16.06 -16.82 -7.51
CA LEU A 27 15.41 -17.04 -8.81
C LEU A 27 16.37 -17.47 -9.92
N GLY A 28 17.65 -17.08 -9.82
CA GLY A 28 18.66 -17.30 -10.85
C GLY A 28 18.65 -16.28 -11.99
N TYR A 29 17.81 -15.24 -11.90
CA TYR A 29 17.73 -14.14 -12.87
C TYR A 29 17.21 -12.86 -12.20
N GLU A 30 17.36 -11.72 -12.88
CA GLU A 30 16.83 -10.43 -12.40
C GLU A 30 15.33 -10.33 -12.65
N LEU A 31 14.58 -10.05 -11.59
CA LEU A 31 13.15 -9.81 -11.70
C LEU A 31 12.92 -8.47 -12.41
N GLY A 32 12.36 -8.52 -13.62
CA GLY A 32 12.01 -7.30 -14.36
C GLY A 32 10.87 -6.51 -13.72
N VAL A 33 10.62 -5.32 -14.26
CA VAL A 33 9.57 -4.41 -13.77
C VAL A 33 8.28 -4.60 -14.58
N ALA A 34 7.46 -5.61 -14.26
CA ALA A 34 6.06 -5.61 -14.72
C ALA A 34 5.16 -6.64 -14.04
N ILE A 35 5.57 -7.91 -14.02
CA ILE A 35 4.69 -9.06 -13.75
C ILE A 35 5.49 -10.17 -13.03
N THR A 36 4.94 -10.69 -11.93
CA THR A 36 5.50 -11.81 -11.14
C THR A 36 4.39 -12.80 -10.78
N GLY A 37 4.75 -13.96 -10.23
CA GLY A 37 3.82 -15.01 -9.76
C GLY A 37 3.71 -16.22 -10.68
N HIS A 38 4.50 -16.28 -11.75
CA HIS A 38 4.57 -17.42 -12.66
C HIS A 38 5.83 -18.26 -12.44
N GLU A 39 6.70 -17.84 -11.53
CA GLU A 39 7.94 -18.51 -11.20
C GLU A 39 7.68 -19.83 -10.47
N ASN A 40 8.30 -20.91 -10.93
CA ASN A 40 8.17 -22.22 -10.29
C ASN A 40 9.28 -22.44 -9.24
N THR A 41 9.17 -21.75 -8.11
CA THR A 41 10.20 -21.70 -7.04
C THR A 41 9.92 -22.64 -5.86
N GLY A 42 8.74 -23.28 -5.85
CA GLY A 42 8.29 -24.17 -4.77
C GLY A 42 7.82 -23.46 -3.49
N VAL A 43 7.91 -22.13 -3.40
CA VAL A 43 7.40 -21.31 -2.30
C VAL A 43 6.94 -19.95 -2.81
N THR A 44 5.79 -19.47 -2.34
CA THR A 44 5.32 -18.11 -2.65
C THR A 44 5.91 -17.11 -1.65
N LEU A 45 6.49 -16.01 -2.13
CA LEU A 45 6.94 -14.91 -1.29
C LEU A 45 6.01 -13.72 -1.44
N VAL A 46 5.52 -13.19 -0.32
CA VAL A 46 4.83 -11.89 -0.26
C VAL A 46 5.65 -10.95 0.62
N VAL A 47 5.86 -9.73 0.12
CA VAL A 47 6.63 -8.71 0.81
C VAL A 47 5.75 -7.49 1.03
N THR A 48 5.67 -7.01 2.28
CA THR A 48 4.71 -5.96 2.65
C THR A 48 5.28 -4.54 2.51
N GLU A 49 6.59 -4.34 2.63
CA GLU A 49 7.24 -3.02 2.63
C GLU A 49 8.27 -2.86 1.48
N GLY A 50 8.54 -3.91 0.72
CA GLY A 50 9.32 -3.86 -0.52
C GLY A 50 10.77 -4.33 -0.39
N PHE A 51 11.69 -3.73 -1.13
CA PHE A 51 13.09 -4.17 -1.18
C PHE A 51 13.95 -3.54 -0.08
N GLY A 52 14.89 -4.33 0.45
CA GLY A 52 15.82 -3.94 1.50
C GLY A 52 15.50 -4.56 2.86
N ALA A 53 16.32 -4.23 3.86
CA ALA A 53 16.18 -4.69 5.23
C ALA A 53 15.09 -3.89 5.98
N ILE A 54 13.83 -4.10 5.60
CA ILE A 54 12.69 -3.37 6.14
C ILE A 54 11.89 -4.29 7.07
N ARG A 55 11.64 -3.80 8.29
CA ARG A 55 10.79 -4.49 9.25
C ARG A 55 9.33 -4.33 8.85
N MET A 56 8.56 -5.41 8.94
CA MET A 56 7.11 -5.37 8.76
C MET A 56 6.47 -4.43 9.79
N ALA A 57 5.48 -3.64 9.37
CA ALA A 57 4.72 -2.81 10.29
C ALA A 57 4.08 -3.65 11.41
N ASP A 58 4.18 -3.21 12.66
CA ASP A 58 3.73 -3.99 13.83
C ASP A 58 2.24 -4.32 13.77
N LYS A 59 1.41 -3.45 13.18
CA LYS A 59 -0.03 -3.72 12.95
C LYS A 59 -0.24 -4.92 12.01
N THR A 60 0.47 -4.95 10.88
CA THR A 60 0.41 -6.05 9.90
C THR A 60 0.92 -7.35 10.52
N PHE A 61 2.03 -7.30 11.24
CA PHE A 61 2.57 -8.46 11.93
C PHE A 61 1.60 -9.01 12.99
N SER A 62 1.02 -8.13 13.81
CA SER A 62 0.02 -8.51 14.83
C SER A 62 -1.24 -9.12 14.18
N LEU A 63 -1.69 -8.58 13.05
CA LEU A 63 -2.80 -9.13 12.29
C LEU A 63 -2.48 -10.55 11.78
N LEU A 64 -1.32 -10.75 11.15
CA LEU A 64 -0.90 -12.08 10.68
C LEU A 64 -0.71 -13.06 11.86
N GLN A 65 -0.21 -12.60 13.00
CA GLN A 65 -0.07 -13.41 14.20
C GLN A 65 -1.42 -13.83 14.76
N SER A 66 -2.44 -12.95 14.73
CA SER A 66 -3.81 -13.30 15.14
C SER A 66 -4.43 -14.40 14.26
N CYS A 67 -3.87 -14.63 13.08
CA CYS A 67 -4.26 -15.69 12.16
C CYS A 67 -3.50 -17.02 12.36
N ALA A 68 -2.59 -17.11 13.33
CA ALA A 68 -1.80 -18.32 13.57
C ALA A 68 -2.68 -19.56 13.81
N GLY A 69 -2.30 -20.68 13.21
CA GLY A 69 -3.04 -21.95 13.29
C GLY A 69 -4.24 -22.07 12.33
N ARG A 70 -4.62 -21.00 11.61
CA ARG A 70 -5.73 -21.02 10.64
C ARG A 70 -5.25 -21.39 9.25
N ARG A 71 -6.17 -21.97 8.44
CA ARG A 71 -5.90 -22.25 7.02
C ARG A 71 -5.82 -20.95 6.23
N ALA A 72 -4.78 -20.83 5.42
CA ALA A 72 -4.55 -19.70 4.53
C ALA A 72 -4.30 -20.15 3.09
N SER A 73 -4.75 -19.32 2.15
CA SER A 73 -4.42 -19.40 0.73
C SER A 73 -3.64 -18.15 0.36
N VAL A 74 -2.56 -18.30 -0.41
CA VAL A 74 -1.69 -17.18 -0.77
C VAL A 74 -1.52 -17.14 -2.28
N ASN A 75 -1.69 -15.95 -2.86
CA ASN A 75 -1.37 -15.66 -4.25
C ASN A 75 -0.31 -14.56 -4.28
N GLY A 76 0.87 -14.88 -4.81
CA GLY A 76 1.98 -13.92 -4.94
C GLY A 76 1.98 -13.12 -6.24
N ALA A 77 1.04 -13.37 -7.14
CA ALA A 77 1.02 -12.73 -8.45
C ALA A 77 0.85 -11.23 -8.33
N THR A 78 1.77 -10.50 -8.95
CA THR A 78 1.80 -9.03 -8.88
C THR A 78 1.96 -8.46 -10.28
N GLN A 79 1.13 -7.47 -10.62
CA GLN A 79 1.21 -6.72 -11.87
C GLN A 79 1.06 -5.22 -11.57
N ILE A 80 2.07 -4.43 -11.93
CA ILE A 80 2.18 -3.02 -11.51
C ILE A 80 1.75 -2.00 -12.59
N ARG A 81 1.39 -2.47 -13.80
CA ARG A 81 0.90 -1.66 -14.93
C ARG A 81 -0.54 -2.05 -15.27
N ALA A 82 -1.07 -1.61 -16.42
CA ALA A 82 -2.44 -1.86 -16.86
C ALA A 82 -2.89 -3.30 -16.53
N GLY A 83 -4.06 -3.46 -15.88
CA GLY A 83 -4.48 -4.74 -15.29
C GLY A 83 -3.82 -5.04 -13.95
N VAL A 84 -3.73 -4.04 -13.05
CA VAL A 84 -3.04 -4.14 -11.76
C VAL A 84 -3.52 -5.37 -10.99
N MET A 85 -2.56 -6.20 -10.57
CA MET A 85 -2.79 -7.34 -9.70
C MET A 85 -1.91 -7.16 -8.47
N ARG A 86 -2.47 -7.39 -7.29
CA ARG A 86 -1.75 -7.34 -6.02
C ARG A 86 -1.67 -8.74 -5.44
N PRO A 87 -0.61 -9.05 -4.67
CA PRO A 87 -0.56 -10.29 -3.94
C PRO A 87 -1.65 -10.30 -2.87
N GLU A 88 -2.16 -11.50 -2.56
CA GLU A 88 -3.26 -11.71 -1.62
C GLU A 88 -2.92 -12.83 -0.63
N VAL A 89 -3.28 -12.62 0.63
CA VAL A 89 -3.21 -13.62 1.70
C VAL A 89 -4.61 -13.73 2.29
N ILE A 90 -5.29 -14.85 2.02
CA ILE A 90 -6.66 -15.10 2.45
C ILE A 90 -6.61 -16.12 3.58
N VAL A 91 -7.07 -15.74 4.77
CA VAL A 91 -7.14 -16.63 5.93
C VAL A 91 -8.61 -16.95 6.22
N ALA A 92 -8.96 -18.24 6.23
CA ALA A 92 -10.33 -18.66 6.52
C ALA A 92 -10.72 -18.27 7.96
N SER A 93 -11.88 -17.65 8.13
CA SER A 93 -12.48 -17.31 9.43
C SER A 93 -13.69 -18.20 9.66
N GLU A 94 -13.78 -18.83 10.83
CA GLU A 94 -14.98 -19.56 11.26
C GLU A 94 -16.08 -18.59 11.71
N ASP A 95 -15.69 -17.40 12.17
CA ASP A 95 -16.60 -16.29 12.42
C ASP A 95 -16.88 -15.55 11.11
N ALA A 96 -17.98 -15.90 10.46
CA ALA A 96 -18.58 -15.13 9.38
C ALA A 96 -19.11 -13.75 9.84
N ARG A 97 -18.96 -13.39 11.14
CA ARG A 97 -19.59 -12.22 11.77
C ARG A 97 -18.67 -11.07 12.13
N THR A 98 -17.36 -11.20 12.01
CA THR A 98 -16.50 -10.02 12.02
C THR A 98 -16.19 -9.64 10.59
N ALA A 99 -17.21 -9.10 9.90
CA ALA A 99 -16.92 -8.00 9.00
C ALA A 99 -16.18 -6.98 9.87
N HIS A 100 -14.85 -6.94 9.77
CA HIS A 100 -14.14 -5.74 10.20
C HIS A 100 -14.87 -4.62 9.48
N ALA A 101 -15.52 -3.74 10.26
CA ALA A 101 -15.89 -2.44 9.74
C ALA A 101 -14.66 -1.98 8.99
N ALA A 102 -14.76 -1.87 7.67
CA ALA A 102 -13.65 -1.40 6.87
C ALA A 102 -13.17 -0.16 7.59
N GLU A 103 -11.97 -0.19 8.17
CA GLU A 103 -11.33 1.01 8.69
C GLU A 103 -11.36 1.93 7.49
N THR A 104 -12.30 2.85 7.53
CA THR A 104 -12.67 3.61 6.36
C THR A 104 -11.49 4.51 6.20
N ALA A 105 -10.64 4.24 5.20
CA ALA A 105 -9.47 5.07 4.92
C ALA A 105 -9.93 6.52 5.08
N PRO A 106 -9.25 7.31 5.94
CA PRO A 106 -9.82 8.54 6.46
C PRO A 106 -10.29 9.38 5.28
N ALA A 107 -11.61 9.53 5.19
CA ALA A 107 -12.22 10.01 3.98
C ALA A 107 -11.84 11.49 3.79
N LEU A 108 -11.37 11.82 2.59
CA LEU A 108 -11.05 13.18 2.22
C LEU A 108 -12.34 13.99 2.16
N ASN A 109 -12.71 14.60 3.28
CA ASN A 109 -13.90 15.39 3.51
C ASN A 109 -13.53 16.82 3.94
N ALA A 110 -14.48 17.74 3.88
CA ALA A 110 -14.28 19.07 4.43
C ALA A 110 -13.97 18.96 5.93
N GLY A 111 -12.99 19.72 6.41
CA GLY A 111 -12.47 19.65 7.77
C GLY A 111 -11.40 18.57 8.00
N ALA A 112 -11.17 17.65 7.06
CA ALA A 112 -10.09 16.67 7.20
C ALA A 112 -8.72 17.36 7.28
N LEU A 113 -7.86 16.93 8.19
CA LEU A 113 -6.48 17.41 8.27
C LEU A 113 -5.64 16.71 7.20
N VAL A 114 -4.93 17.49 6.39
CA VAL A 114 -4.15 16.96 5.27
C VAL A 114 -2.74 17.55 5.25
N ARG A 115 -1.80 16.78 4.70
CA ARG A 115 -0.45 17.25 4.35
C ARG A 115 -0.31 17.31 2.84
N ILE A 116 0.28 18.39 2.34
CA ILE A 116 0.59 18.52 0.92
C ILE A 116 1.88 17.74 0.62
N ILE A 117 1.82 16.81 -0.33
CA ILE A 117 2.92 15.90 -0.69
C ILE A 117 3.60 16.26 -2.02
N ARG A 118 3.30 17.44 -2.57
CA ARG A 118 3.91 17.96 -3.81
C ARG A 118 4.21 19.46 -3.70
N GLU A 119 5.18 19.91 -4.48
CA GLU A 119 5.45 21.33 -4.67
C GLU A 119 4.22 22.09 -5.20
N PRO A 120 4.12 23.41 -4.96
CA PRO A 120 5.08 24.27 -4.25
C PRO A 120 4.96 24.23 -2.72
N TRP A 121 3.92 23.57 -2.19
CA TRP A 121 3.59 23.59 -0.76
C TRP A 121 3.98 22.30 -0.04
N PHE A 122 5.00 21.59 -0.53
CA PHE A 122 5.41 20.31 0.01
C PHE A 122 5.66 20.40 1.53
N GLY A 123 5.02 19.50 2.28
CA GLY A 123 5.11 19.43 3.75
C GLY A 123 4.15 20.36 4.50
N ALA A 124 3.48 21.31 3.83
CA ALA A 124 2.51 22.18 4.48
C ALA A 124 1.28 21.39 4.97
N ILE A 125 0.80 21.73 6.15
CA ILE A 125 -0.34 21.10 6.80
C ILE A 125 -1.49 22.10 6.87
N GLY A 126 -2.71 21.59 6.74
CA GLY A 126 -3.92 22.37 6.87
C GLY A 126 -5.18 21.54 6.82
N ALA A 127 -6.31 22.20 7.03
CA ALA A 127 -7.63 21.57 6.95
C ALA A 127 -8.26 21.75 5.57
N VAL A 128 -8.95 20.74 5.07
CA VAL A 128 -9.69 20.85 3.81
C VAL A 128 -10.85 21.83 3.97
N ALA A 129 -10.78 22.97 3.29
CA ALA A 129 -11.82 23.99 3.31
C ALA A 129 -13.00 23.61 2.37
N ALA A 130 -12.70 23.09 1.18
CA ALA A 130 -13.72 22.72 0.20
C ALA A 130 -13.24 21.63 -0.77
N LEU A 131 -14.19 20.83 -1.28
CA LEU A 131 -13.97 19.82 -2.32
C LEU A 131 -14.87 20.06 -3.53
N PRO A 132 -14.48 20.96 -4.45
CA PRO A 132 -15.19 21.11 -5.72
C PRO A 132 -15.33 19.76 -6.43
N VAL A 133 -16.52 19.50 -6.97
CA VAL A 133 -16.83 18.26 -7.70
C VAL A 133 -16.37 18.34 -9.15
N GLU A 134 -16.39 19.56 -9.70
CA GLU A 134 -15.98 19.86 -11.07
C GLU A 134 -14.47 19.76 -11.24
N LEU A 135 -14.05 19.35 -12.44
CA LEU A 135 -12.65 19.34 -12.83
C LEU A 135 -12.17 20.77 -13.05
N VAL A 136 -11.05 21.13 -12.47
CA VAL A 136 -10.43 22.45 -12.64
C VAL A 136 -9.24 22.33 -13.59
N ALA A 137 -9.14 23.27 -14.54
CA ALA A 137 -7.99 23.38 -15.42
C ALA A 137 -6.77 23.82 -14.61
N LEU A 138 -5.73 23.00 -14.64
CA LEU A 138 -4.44 23.27 -14.01
C LEU A 138 -3.55 24.11 -14.95
N PRO A 139 -2.49 24.76 -14.44
CA PRO A 139 -1.49 25.44 -15.26
C PRO A 139 -0.82 24.54 -16.31
N THR A 140 -0.88 23.22 -16.11
CA THR A 140 -0.39 22.19 -17.04
C THR A 140 -1.39 21.85 -18.15
N GLU A 141 -2.44 22.66 -18.33
CA GLU A 141 -3.56 22.46 -19.27
C GLU A 141 -4.39 21.18 -19.04
N SER A 142 -4.04 20.40 -18.01
CA SER A 142 -4.76 19.19 -17.60
C SER A 142 -5.91 19.51 -16.65
N HIS A 143 -6.95 18.69 -16.68
CA HIS A 143 -8.13 18.83 -15.83
C HIS A 143 -8.03 17.86 -14.66
N ALA A 144 -8.11 18.36 -13.43
CA ALA A 144 -8.03 17.53 -12.23
C ALA A 144 -9.09 17.88 -11.20
N ARG A 145 -9.46 16.88 -10.39
CA ARG A 145 -10.23 17.15 -9.17
C ARG A 145 -9.30 17.79 -8.15
N VAL A 146 -9.69 18.97 -7.67
CA VAL A 146 -8.92 19.73 -6.70
C VAL A 146 -9.62 19.73 -5.34
N LEU A 147 -8.91 20.24 -4.34
CA LEU A 147 -9.46 20.68 -3.06
C LEU A 147 -8.84 22.03 -2.68
N SER A 148 -9.56 22.79 -1.86
CA SER A 148 -9.01 23.96 -1.19
C SER A 148 -8.57 23.55 0.22
N VAL A 149 -7.35 23.90 0.60
CA VAL A 149 -6.78 23.66 1.94
C VAL A 149 -6.54 25.02 2.60
N ALA A 150 -7.06 25.20 3.81
CA ALA A 150 -6.66 26.27 4.70
C ALA A 150 -5.42 25.81 5.48
N LEU A 151 -4.25 26.31 5.10
CA LEU A 151 -2.97 26.01 5.74
C LEU A 151 -2.91 26.64 7.14
N ASP A 152 -2.12 26.02 8.01
CA ASP A 152 -1.94 26.49 9.40
C ASP A 152 -1.32 27.89 9.49
N ASP A 153 -0.61 28.33 8.44
CA ASP A 153 -0.07 29.68 8.30
C ASP A 153 -1.10 30.74 7.84
N GLY A 154 -2.36 30.35 7.71
CA GLY A 154 -3.49 31.20 7.35
C GLY A 154 -3.73 31.35 5.84
N ARG A 155 -2.90 30.74 4.98
CA ARG A 155 -3.11 30.79 3.53
C ARG A 155 -4.15 29.77 3.07
N ALA A 156 -4.97 30.14 2.10
CA ALA A 156 -5.84 29.20 1.39
C ALA A 156 -5.18 28.82 0.05
N VAL A 157 -4.97 27.52 -0.18
CA VAL A 157 -4.34 27.01 -1.40
C VAL A 157 -5.24 25.99 -2.09
N THR A 158 -5.22 25.98 -3.42
CA THR A 158 -5.93 24.98 -4.23
C THR A 158 -4.93 24.00 -4.79
N VAL A 159 -5.12 22.70 -4.50
CA VAL A 159 -4.22 21.64 -4.95
C VAL A 159 -5.00 20.44 -5.49
N PRO A 160 -4.43 19.67 -6.43
CA PRO A 160 -5.02 18.41 -6.87
C PRO A 160 -5.24 17.46 -5.69
N ARG A 161 -6.33 16.69 -5.69
CA ARG A 161 -6.60 15.66 -4.66
C ARG A 161 -5.48 14.61 -4.56
N ALA A 162 -4.79 14.34 -5.67
CA ALA A 162 -3.65 13.42 -5.69
C ALA A 162 -2.39 13.98 -5.00
N ASN A 163 -2.37 15.28 -4.66
CA ASN A 163 -1.21 15.96 -4.07
C ASN A 163 -1.34 16.16 -2.57
N VAL A 164 -2.32 15.50 -1.93
CA VAL A 164 -2.49 15.54 -0.47
C VAL A 164 -2.59 14.12 0.09
N GLU A 165 -2.11 13.96 1.32
CA GLU A 165 -2.37 12.78 2.15
C GLU A 165 -3.16 13.19 3.40
N VAL A 166 -4.11 12.36 3.83
CA VAL A 166 -4.92 12.63 5.02
C VAL A 166 -4.12 12.23 6.26
N ILE A 167 -4.03 13.13 7.23
CA ILE A 167 -3.37 12.87 8.51
C ILE A 167 -4.39 12.21 9.44
N GLU A 168 -4.15 10.95 9.79
CA GLU A 168 -4.97 10.24 10.77
C GLU A 168 -4.75 10.86 12.16
N THR A 169 -5.78 11.51 12.70
CA THR A 169 -5.75 12.01 14.09
C THR A 169 -6.39 10.95 14.96
N ARG A 170 -5.57 10.19 15.70
CA ARG A 170 -6.04 9.22 16.71
C ARG A 170 -6.29 9.90 18.04
#